data_AF-A0A7Y3G9N7-F1
#
_entry.id   AF-A0A7Y3G9N7-F1
#
_cell.length_a   1.000
_cell.length_b   1.000
_cell.length_c   1.000
_cell.angle_alpha   90.00
_cell.angle_beta   90.00
_cell.angle_gamma   90.00
#
_symmetry.space_group_name_H-M   'P 1'
#
loop_
_entity.id
_entity.type
_entity.pdbx_description
1 polymer ?
#
loop_
_entity_poly.entity_id
_entity_poly.type
_entity_poly.pdbx_seq_one_letter_code
_entity_poly.pdbx_strand_id
1 'polypeptide(L)'
;ARNILAKVEQAFGADEVSADALRGDATLGALPDDAVAEHWNLVLQFLRVDAAIEQAVETLELSGVAKHAYATAQAFNSFYHRYRVAQEEDAAVRRVRCAVVRIYHDGMTRLLALMGIEVPSRM
;
A
#
# COMPACT_ATOMS: atom_id res chain seq x y z
N ALA A 1 1.22 -6.11 -5.57
CA ALA A 1 0.78 -4.73 -5.86
C ALA A 1 1.00 -4.29 -7.31
N ARG A 2 2.20 -4.43 -7.89
CA ARG A 2 2.50 -4.00 -9.28
C ARG A 2 1.49 -4.49 -10.32
N ASN A 3 1.14 -5.78 -10.32
CA ASN A 3 0.15 -6.35 -11.25
C ASN A 3 -1.25 -5.74 -11.09
N ILE A 4 -1.62 -5.27 -9.89
CA ILE A 4 -2.92 -4.63 -9.65
C ILE A 4 -2.94 -3.26 -10.30
N LEU A 5 -1.88 -2.47 -10.07
CA LEU A 5 -1.73 -1.14 -10.65
C LEU A 5 -1.67 -1.21 -12.18
N ALA A 6 -0.91 -2.15 -12.75
CA ALA A 6 -0.87 -2.36 -14.20
C ALA A 6 -2.24 -2.70 -14.81
N LYS A 7 -3.06 -3.49 -14.09
CA LYS A 7 -4.43 -3.80 -14.54
C LYS A 7 -5.36 -2.59 -14.49
N VAL A 8 -5.25 -1.76 -13.45
CA VAL A 8 -6.04 -0.52 -13.34
C VAL A 8 -5.63 0.45 -14.45
N GLU A 9 -4.33 0.63 -14.67
CA GLU A 9 -3.79 1.49 -15.72
C GLU A 9 -4.28 1.07 -17.11
N GLN A 10 -4.26 -0.23 -17.40
CA GLN A 10 -4.75 -0.77 -18.66
C GLN A 10 -6.27 -0.54 -18.86
N ALA A 11 -7.06 -0.60 -17.78
CA ALA A 11 -8.52 -0.51 -17.85
C ALA A 11 -9.05 0.93 -17.79
N PHE A 12 -8.42 1.81 -17.02
CA PHE A 12 -8.93 3.14 -16.69
C PHE A 12 -7.95 4.29 -17.01
N GLY A 13 -6.73 3.97 -17.47
CA GLY A 13 -5.71 4.94 -17.85
C GLY A 13 -4.66 5.22 -16.76
N ALA A 14 -3.55 5.83 -17.17
CA ALA A 14 -2.40 6.10 -16.30
C ALA A 14 -2.71 7.08 -15.15
N ASP A 15 -3.67 7.98 -15.34
CA ASP A 15 -4.05 8.96 -14.32
C ASP A 15 -4.66 8.30 -13.08
N GLU A 16 -5.33 7.16 -13.22
CA GLU A 16 -5.96 6.43 -12.10
C GLU A 16 -4.94 5.72 -11.19
N VAL A 17 -3.67 5.65 -11.62
CA VAL A 17 -2.59 5.04 -10.85
C VAL A 17 -1.46 6.02 -10.55
N SER A 18 -1.39 7.16 -11.22
CA SER A 18 -0.33 8.15 -11.03
C SER A 18 -0.34 8.69 -9.60
N ALA A 19 0.84 8.74 -8.96
CA ALA A 19 0.96 9.24 -7.60
C ALA A 19 0.50 10.70 -7.48
N ASP A 20 0.77 11.52 -8.50
CA ASP A 20 0.39 12.94 -8.49
C ASP A 20 -1.12 13.14 -8.62
N ALA A 21 -1.78 12.35 -9.47
CA ALA A 21 -3.24 12.38 -9.62
C ALA A 21 -3.95 11.88 -8.34
N LEU A 22 -3.41 10.84 -7.70
CA LEU A 22 -4.00 10.26 -6.49
C LEU A 22 -3.87 11.15 -5.24
N ARG A 23 -2.91 12.08 -5.19
CA ARG A 23 -2.72 12.97 -4.03
C ARG A 23 -3.88 13.94 -3.78
N GLY A 24 -4.56 14.39 -4.84
CA GLY A 24 -5.63 15.38 -4.74
C GLY A 24 -7.03 14.80 -4.59
N ASP A 25 -7.25 13.59 -5.08
CA ASP A 25 -8.60 13.08 -5.36
C ASP A 25 -9.01 11.86 -4.52
N ALA A 26 -8.08 11.25 -3.77
CA ALA A 26 -8.37 10.08 -2.94
C ALA A 26 -8.86 10.48 -1.54
N THR A 27 -10.19 10.46 -1.33
CA THR A 27 -10.81 10.75 -0.03
C THR A 27 -11.40 9.50 0.60
N LEU A 28 -10.98 9.14 1.82
CA LEU A 28 -11.48 7.95 2.53
C LEU A 28 -13.01 7.94 2.71
N GLY A 29 -13.66 9.10 2.74
CA GLY A 29 -15.13 9.22 2.81
C GLY A 29 -15.87 8.71 1.57
N ALA A 30 -15.17 8.37 0.49
CA ALA A 30 -15.76 7.65 -0.65
C ALA A 30 -15.97 6.16 -0.36
N LEU A 31 -15.31 5.61 0.66
CA LEU A 31 -15.46 4.20 1.02
C LEU A 31 -16.73 3.96 1.86
N PRO A 32 -17.29 2.75 1.81
CA PRO A 32 -18.26 2.30 2.80
C PRO A 32 -17.68 2.40 4.23
N ASP A 33 -18.50 2.80 5.20
CA ASP A 33 -18.09 3.06 6.58
C ASP A 33 -17.35 1.88 7.23
N ASP A 34 -17.79 0.64 6.96
CA ASP A 34 -17.20 -0.59 7.48
C ASP A 34 -15.83 -0.91 6.86
N ALA A 35 -15.52 -0.34 5.70
CA ALA A 35 -14.27 -0.55 4.98
C ALA A 35 -13.20 0.51 5.32
N VAL A 36 -13.59 1.70 5.81
CA VAL A 36 -12.67 2.83 6.07
C VAL A 36 -11.53 2.41 7.00
N ALA A 37 -11.85 1.76 8.12
CA ALA A 37 -10.86 1.37 9.12
C ALA A 37 -9.78 0.42 8.56
N GLU A 38 -10.17 -0.53 7.72
CA GLU A 38 -9.24 -1.51 7.12
C GLU A 38 -8.32 -0.86 6.08
N HIS A 39 -8.83 0.07 5.27
CA HIS A 39 -8.02 0.83 4.32
C HIS A 39 -7.05 1.75 5.06
N TRP A 40 -7.54 2.45 6.10
CA TRP A 40 -6.71 3.33 6.91
C TRP A 40 -5.60 2.60 7.66
N ASN A 41 -5.89 1.42 8.21
CA ASN A 41 -4.91 0.62 8.94
C ASN A 41 -3.68 0.31 8.10
N LEU A 42 -3.85 0.01 6.81
CA LEU A 42 -2.73 -0.21 5.88
C LEU A 42 -1.86 1.03 5.70
N VAL A 43 -2.48 2.20 5.51
CA VAL A 43 -1.76 3.48 5.39
C VAL A 43 -1.03 3.80 6.69
N LEU A 44 -1.67 3.57 7.84
CA LEU A 44 -1.08 3.79 9.16
C LEU A 44 0.16 2.92 9.41
N GLN A 45 0.23 1.70 8.88
CA GLN A 45 1.45 0.87 8.97
C GLN A 45 2.66 1.54 8.33
N PHE A 46 2.46 2.28 7.22
CA PHE A 46 3.54 2.98 6.55
C PHE A 46 3.96 4.26 7.28
N LEU A 47 3.04 4.94 7.97
CA LEU A 47 3.37 6.07 8.85
C LEU A 47 4.19 5.66 10.08
N ARG A 48 4.18 4.37 10.43
CA ARG A 48 4.93 3.82 11.58
C ARG A 48 6.29 3.25 11.22
N VAL A 49 6.66 3.24 9.93
CA VAL A 49 7.93 2.67 9.48
C VAL A 49 9.12 3.38 10.12
N ASP A 50 9.10 4.72 10.18
CA ASP A 50 10.19 5.50 10.75
C ASP A 50 10.40 5.16 12.24
N ALA A 51 9.31 5.12 13.02
CA ALA A 51 9.36 4.70 14.42
C ALA A 51 9.88 3.25 14.59
N ALA A 52 9.52 2.34 13.69
CA ALA A 52 10.02 0.97 13.72
C ALA A 52 11.53 0.90 13.40
N ILE A 53 12.02 1.76 12.52
CA ILE A 53 13.44 1.88 12.18
C ILE A 53 14.22 2.48 13.36
N GLU A 54 13.73 3.58 13.94
CA GLU A 54 14.33 4.23 15.12
C GLU A 54 14.47 3.22 16.27
N GLN A 55 13.39 2.53 16.61
CA GLN A 55 13.38 1.51 17.65
C GLN A 55 14.41 0.39 17.38
N ALA A 56 14.53 -0.06 16.13
CA ALA A 56 15.48 -1.09 15.74
C ALA A 56 16.94 -0.61 15.87
N VAL A 57 17.20 0.66 15.56
CA VAL A 57 18.53 1.26 15.72
C VAL A 57 18.89 1.42 17.19
N GLU A 58 17.99 1.95 18.02
CA GLU A 58 18.21 2.17 19.46
C GLU A 58 18.50 0.87 20.22
N THR A 59 17.82 -0.21 19.82
CA THR A 59 17.94 -1.53 20.48
C THR A 59 18.95 -2.46 19.83
N LEU A 60 19.49 -2.08 18.67
CA LEU A 60 20.32 -2.93 17.80
C LEU A 60 19.61 -4.20 17.30
N GLU A 61 18.27 -4.21 17.31
CA GLU A 61 17.43 -5.34 16.89
C GLU A 61 16.83 -5.11 15.51
N LEU A 62 17.65 -5.24 14.46
CA LEU A 62 17.23 -5.05 13.05
C LEU A 62 16.08 -5.99 12.62
N SER A 63 15.90 -7.11 13.33
CA SER A 63 14.79 -8.05 13.12
C SER A 63 13.42 -7.38 13.28
N GLY A 64 13.32 -6.28 14.04
CA GLY A 64 12.09 -5.50 14.19
C GLY A 64 11.57 -4.92 12.88
N VAL A 65 12.47 -4.41 12.02
CA VAL A 65 12.10 -3.86 10.70
C VAL A 65 11.53 -4.95 9.79
N ALA A 66 12.15 -6.13 9.78
CA ALA A 66 11.67 -7.28 9.01
C ALA A 66 10.29 -7.77 9.51
N LYS A 67 10.07 -7.80 10.82
CA LYS A 67 8.76 -8.14 11.41
C LYS A 67 7.68 -7.14 11.01
N HIS A 68 8.00 -5.84 11.01
CA HIS A 68 7.09 -4.79 10.55
C HIS A 68 6.73 -4.94 9.07
N ALA A 69 7.73 -5.20 8.22
CA ALA A 69 7.53 -5.45 6.79
C ALA A 69 6.61 -6.67 6.56
N TYR A 70 6.85 -7.76 7.28
CA TYR A 70 6.05 -8.97 7.19
C TYR A 70 4.59 -8.73 7.61
N ALA A 71 4.36 -8.09 8.75
CA ALA A 71 3.02 -7.75 9.22
C ALA A 71 2.26 -6.85 8.23
N THR A 72 2.96 -5.86 7.65
CA THR A 72 2.41 -4.99 6.62
C THR A 72 2.04 -5.77 5.35
N ALA A 73 2.86 -6.73 4.93
CA ALA A 73 2.56 -7.61 3.81
C ALA A 73 1.35 -8.52 4.07
N GLN A 74 1.20 -9.06 5.28
CA GLN A 74 0.02 -9.83 5.67
C GLN A 74 -1.26 -8.98 5.63
N ALA A 75 -1.21 -7.76 6.17
CA ALA A 75 -2.34 -6.83 6.12
C ALA A 75 -2.75 -6.51 4.68
N PHE A 76 -1.77 -6.29 3.79
CA PHE A 76 -2.03 -6.06 2.36
C PHE A 76 -2.64 -7.29 1.68
N ASN A 77 -2.17 -8.50 2.01
CA ASN A 77 -2.72 -9.71 1.42
C ASN A 77 -4.21 -9.87 1.79
N SER A 78 -4.56 -9.68 3.06
CA SER A 78 -5.94 -9.71 3.54
C SER A 78 -6.80 -8.66 2.83
N PHE A 79 -6.30 -7.43 2.72
CA PHE A 79 -6.94 -6.35 1.97
C PHE A 79 -7.21 -6.74 0.51
N TYR A 80 -6.21 -7.26 -0.19
CA TYR A 80 -6.31 -7.62 -1.60
C TYR A 80 -7.35 -8.70 -1.86
N HIS A 81 -7.49 -9.68 -0.96
CA HIS A 81 -8.49 -10.73 -1.10
C HIS A 81 -9.91 -10.23 -0.85
N ARG A 82 -10.08 -9.23 0.02
CA ARG A 82 -11.39 -8.70 0.40
C ARG A 82 -11.89 -7.60 -0.54
N TYR A 83 -11.00 -6.74 -1.03
CA TYR A 83 -11.38 -5.54 -1.77
C TYR A 83 -10.86 -5.61 -3.22
N ARG A 84 -11.80 -5.64 -4.16
CA ARG A 84 -11.46 -5.57 -5.59
C ARG A 84 -11.00 -4.16 -5.95
N VAL A 85 -9.90 -4.07 -6.69
CA VAL A 85 -9.35 -2.78 -7.12
C VAL A 85 -9.55 -2.58 -8.62
N ALA A 86 -9.08 -3.54 -9.43
CA ALA A 86 -9.15 -3.44 -10.89
C ALA A 86 -10.56 -3.66 -11.47
N GLN A 87 -11.50 -4.19 -10.69
CA GLN A 87 -12.89 -4.41 -11.09
C GLN A 87 -13.87 -3.50 -10.33
N GLU A 88 -13.36 -2.55 -9.54
CA GLU A 88 -14.23 -1.59 -8.85
C GLU A 88 -14.82 -0.61 -9.88
N GLU A 89 -16.14 -0.49 -9.89
CA GLU A 89 -16.88 0.32 -10.87
C GLU A 89 -16.92 1.79 -10.42
N ASP A 90 -17.11 2.02 -9.11
CA ASP A 90 -17.12 3.36 -8.54
C ASP A 90 -15.72 3.98 -8.61
N ALA A 91 -15.59 5.07 -9.37
CA ALA A 91 -14.32 5.75 -9.57
C ALA A 91 -13.73 6.32 -8.28
N ALA A 92 -14.55 6.83 -7.36
CA ALA A 92 -14.08 7.40 -6.11
C ALA A 92 -13.54 6.30 -5.17
N VAL A 93 -14.26 5.18 -5.04
CA VAL A 93 -13.80 4.01 -4.27
C VAL A 93 -12.53 3.43 -4.89
N ARG A 94 -12.51 3.26 -6.22
CA ARG A 94 -11.37 2.73 -6.95
C ARG A 94 -10.13 3.58 -6.75
N ARG A 95 -10.23 4.91 -6.80
CA ARG A 95 -9.10 5.82 -6.55
C ARG A 95 -8.53 5.66 -5.15
N VAL A 96 -9.37 5.61 -4.12
CA VAL A 96 -8.89 5.39 -2.75
C VAL A 96 -8.15 4.06 -2.64
N ARG A 97 -8.70 2.99 -3.21
CA ARG A 97 -8.03 1.68 -3.21
C ARG A 97 -6.73 1.70 -4.00
N CYS A 98 -6.68 2.39 -5.14
CA CYS A 98 -5.46 2.56 -5.93
C CYS A 98 -4.39 3.34 -5.15
N ALA A 99 -4.77 4.40 -4.44
CA ALA A 99 -3.88 5.13 -3.55
C ALA A 99 -3.29 4.23 -2.45
N VAL A 100 -4.11 3.40 -1.78
CA VAL A 100 -3.65 2.43 -0.78
C VAL A 100 -2.66 1.42 -1.41
N VAL A 101 -2.98 0.88 -2.59
CA VAL A 101 -2.08 -0.07 -3.29
C VAL A 101 -0.77 0.60 -3.71
N ARG A 102 -0.81 1.85 -4.14
CA ARG A 102 0.38 2.64 -4.51
C ARG A 102 1.26 2.92 -3.30
N ILE A 103 0.68 3.39 -2.20
CA ILE A 103 1.38 3.59 -0.91
C ILE A 103 2.05 2.29 -0.49
N TYR A 104 1.34 1.16 -0.57
CA TYR A 104 1.91 -0.14 -0.25
C TYR A 104 3.06 -0.53 -1.17
N HIS A 105 2.88 -0.41 -2.49
CA HIS A 105 3.91 -0.77 -3.46
C HIS A 105 5.20 0.02 -3.21
N ASP A 106 5.08 1.34 -3.12
CA ASP A 106 6.24 2.23 -3.02
C ASP A 106 6.89 2.13 -1.64
N GLY A 107 6.07 2.05 -0.58
CA GLY A 107 6.53 1.88 0.79
C GLY A 107 7.24 0.55 1.00
N MET A 108 6.66 -0.56 0.55
CA MET A 108 7.26 -1.88 0.68
C MET A 108 8.55 -2.00 -0.14
N THR A 109 8.58 -1.42 -1.34
CA THR A 109 9.81 -1.40 -2.17
C THR A 109 10.95 -0.69 -1.44
N ARG A 110 10.69 0.48 -0.82
CA ARG A 110 11.68 1.19 -0.02
C ARG A 110 12.11 0.41 1.21
N LEU A 111 11.16 -0.21 1.92
CA LEU A 111 11.42 -0.97 3.14
C LEU A 111 12.27 -2.22 2.86
N LEU A 112 12.01 -2.92 1.76
CA LEU A 112 12.81 -4.05 1.30
C LEU A 112 14.21 -3.60 0.87
N ALA A 113 14.31 -2.49 0.13
CA ALA A 113 15.59 -1.92 -0.27
C ALA A 113 16.46 -1.52 0.94
N LEU A 114 15.86 -0.98 2.00
CA LEU A 114 16.56 -0.68 3.27
C LEU A 114 17.20 -1.95 3.88
N MET A 115 16.56 -3.10 3.71
CA MET A 115 17.08 -4.40 4.17
C MET A 115 18.00 -5.08 3.14
N GLY A 116 18.35 -4.41 2.05
CA GLY A 116 19.18 -4.98 0.98
C GLY A 116 18.47 -6.04 0.13
N ILE A 117 17.13 -6.04 0.12
CA ILE A 117 16.31 -7.00 -0.63
C ILE A 117 15.80 -6.33 -1.91
N GLU A 118 16.20 -6.87 -3.06
CA GLU A 118 15.71 -6.41 -4.36
C GLU A 118 14.32 -6.96 -4.67
N VAL A 119 13.45 -6.11 -5.24
CA VAL A 119 12.12 -6.52 -5.70
C VAL A 119 12.20 -6.95 -7.17
N PRO A 120 11.89 -8.20 -7.52
CA PRO A 120 11.98 -8.67 -8.89
C PRO A 120 11.02 -7.93 -9.83
N SER A 121 11.36 -7.88 -11.11
CA SER A 121 10.52 -7.27 -12.15
C SER A 121 9.17 -7.99 -12.28
N ARG A 122 9.16 -9.30 -12.04
CA ARG A 122 8.00 -10.18 -12.00
C ARG A 122 8.16 -11.21 -10.88
N MET A 123 7.11 -11.44 -10.10
CA MET A 123 6.97 -12.59 -9.19
C MET A 123 6.14 -13.67 -9.85
#